data_AF-A0A2M9KE40-F1
#
_entry.id   AF-A0A2M9KE40-F1
#
_cell.length_a   1.000
_cell.length_b   1.000
_cell.length_c   1.000
_cell.angle_alpha   90.00
_cell.angle_beta   90.00
_cell.angle_gamma   90.00
#
_symmetry.space_group_name_H-M   'P 1'
#
loop_
_entity.id
_entity.type
_entity.pdbx_description
1 polymer ?
#
loop_
_entity_poly.entity_id
_entity_poly.type
_entity_poly.pdbx_seq_one_letter_code
_entity_poly.pdbx_strand_id
1 'polypeptide(L)'
;MNAVFGEIGKRLGEKWVLLLSLPGVLFVSLLAGAVAVGDRDWTREAVRRELLRSAERWWERLSVHPAAALLFLAGVLVAAYAVALLAQVCGIAVRACWLAAVPFRWPLFWLTRLRRRVWRRHHDKWRRATTDQGRAEAAARRNAVSLAPPACPTWMADRMAALATRVRGAYGLDVSFSWPALRTLLPLDLCGAVDAAQAAFERSARLAGWGVLYLGTGCWLTVADRHGWPLVLLGAASAVTGWAYGRASAGALAALVETSYDLTADQLVAALVGRPAPAQGEIASETLRKGA
;
A
#
# COMPACT_ATOMS: atom_id res chain seq x y z
N MET A 1 6.11 17.34 -33.05
CA MET A 1 6.59 16.44 -31.97
C MET A 1 6.92 17.17 -30.66
N ASN A 2 7.51 18.37 -30.67
CA ASN A 2 7.80 19.12 -29.42
C ASN A 2 6.56 19.59 -28.63
N ALA A 3 5.45 19.89 -29.30
CA ALA A 3 4.21 20.31 -28.64
C ALA A 3 3.57 19.17 -27.82
N VAL A 4 3.57 17.94 -28.33
CA VAL A 4 3.01 16.77 -27.61
C VAL A 4 3.86 16.43 -26.39
N PHE A 5 5.19 16.46 -26.49
CA PHE A 5 6.07 16.32 -25.31
C PHE A 5 5.94 17.49 -24.32
N GLY A 6 5.69 18.70 -24.81
CA GLY A 6 5.40 19.87 -23.97
C GLY A 6 4.07 19.76 -23.24
N GLU A 7 3.01 19.32 -23.91
CA GLU A 7 1.67 19.12 -23.33
C GLU A 7 1.65 17.97 -22.31
N ILE A 8 2.34 16.88 -22.64
CA ILE A 8 2.54 15.71 -21.78
C ILE A 8 3.38 16.12 -20.56
N GLY A 9 4.48 16.85 -20.76
CA GLY A 9 5.31 17.39 -19.68
C GLY A 9 4.56 18.38 -18.78
N LYS A 10 3.66 19.20 -19.34
CA LYS A 10 2.85 20.17 -18.59
C LYS A 10 1.76 19.47 -17.77
N ARG A 11 1.03 18.51 -18.35
CA ARG A 11 -0.01 17.74 -17.63
C ARG A 11 0.53 16.71 -16.64
N LEU A 12 1.67 16.07 -16.95
CA LEU A 12 2.37 15.20 -15.98
C LEU A 12 3.05 16.03 -14.90
N GLY A 13 3.67 17.15 -15.26
CA GLY A 13 4.32 18.07 -14.32
C GLY A 13 3.35 18.63 -13.29
N GLU A 14 2.25 19.23 -13.71
CA GLU A 14 1.34 19.93 -12.78
C GLU A 14 0.72 18.99 -11.73
N LYS A 15 0.21 17.81 -12.13
CA LYS A 15 -0.42 16.89 -11.17
C LYS A 15 0.58 16.08 -10.36
N TRP A 16 1.61 15.50 -10.97
CA TRP A 16 2.52 14.61 -10.25
C TRP A 16 3.53 15.36 -9.41
N VAL A 17 4.00 16.53 -9.86
CA VAL A 17 4.87 17.36 -9.03
C VAL A 17 4.09 17.84 -7.82
N LEU A 18 2.84 18.31 -7.94
CA LEU A 18 2.09 18.72 -6.74
C LEU A 18 1.71 17.53 -5.83
N LEU A 19 1.25 16.40 -6.37
CA LEU A 19 0.84 15.26 -5.53
C LEU A 19 2.02 14.55 -4.85
N LEU A 20 3.18 14.51 -5.51
CA LEU A 20 4.35 13.76 -5.05
C LEU A 20 5.36 14.65 -4.32
N SER A 21 5.51 15.91 -4.71
CA SER A 21 6.42 16.84 -4.03
C SER A 21 5.83 17.39 -2.75
N LEU A 22 4.52 17.63 -2.64
CA LEU A 22 3.95 18.26 -1.44
C LEU A 22 4.25 17.46 -0.15
N PRO A 23 4.07 16.12 -0.10
CA PRO A 23 4.41 15.35 1.09
C PRO A 23 5.92 15.33 1.35
N GLY A 24 6.75 15.31 0.29
CA GLY A 24 8.20 15.36 0.39
C GLY A 24 8.72 16.71 0.89
N VAL A 25 8.13 17.81 0.42
CA VAL A 25 8.43 19.17 0.89
C VAL A 25 8.04 19.30 2.35
N LEU A 26 6.84 18.85 2.75
CA LEU A 26 6.44 18.83 4.16
C LEU A 26 7.43 18.05 5.03
N PHE A 27 7.86 16.87 4.58
CA PHE A 27 8.87 16.08 5.28
C PHE A 27 10.20 16.83 5.41
N VAL A 28 10.71 17.39 4.31
CA VAL A 28 11.98 18.14 4.31
C VAL A 28 11.88 19.39 5.17
N SER A 29 10.76 20.11 5.15
CA SER A 29 10.51 21.28 6.00
C SER A 29 10.45 20.92 7.48
N LEU A 30 9.76 19.83 7.84
CA LEU A 30 9.71 19.36 9.23
C LEU A 30 11.09 18.89 9.71
N LEU A 31 11.84 18.19 8.86
CA LEU A 31 13.20 17.76 9.17
C LEU A 31 14.14 18.96 9.34
N ALA A 32 14.08 19.94 8.43
CA ALA A 32 14.86 21.17 8.51
C ALA A 32 14.51 21.95 9.78
N GLY A 33 13.23 22.06 10.12
CA GLY A 33 12.77 22.65 11.38
C GLY A 33 13.33 21.91 12.59
N ALA A 34 13.25 20.58 12.61
CA ALA A 34 13.77 19.78 13.71
C ALA A 34 15.29 19.89 13.87
N VAL A 35 16.04 19.98 12.77
CA VAL A 35 17.50 20.20 12.78
C VAL A 35 17.86 21.61 13.23
N ALA A 36 17.11 22.62 12.79
CA ALA A 36 17.36 24.02 13.14
C ALA A 36 17.07 24.34 14.62
N VAL A 37 16.12 23.62 15.24
CA VAL A 37 15.73 23.86 16.64
C VAL A 37 16.68 23.22 17.65
N GLY A 38 17.34 22.10 17.33
CA GLY A 38 18.38 21.48 18.17
C GLY A 38 17.90 21.04 19.57
N ASP A 39 18.77 21.16 20.59
CA ASP A 39 18.56 20.75 22.00
C ASP A 39 17.64 21.70 22.79
N ARG A 40 17.08 22.73 22.15
CA ARG A 40 16.33 23.78 22.87
C ARG A 40 14.87 23.40 23.05
N ASP A 41 14.35 23.64 24.25
CA ASP A 41 12.97 23.34 24.65
C ASP A 41 11.93 23.86 23.65
N TRP A 42 11.12 22.93 23.12
CA TRP A 42 10.08 23.19 22.11
C TRP A 42 8.91 24.05 22.58
N THR A 43 8.78 24.28 23.88
CA THR A 43 7.58 24.86 24.51
C THR A 43 7.59 26.38 24.61
N ARG A 44 8.68 27.07 24.20
CA ARG A 44 8.76 28.54 24.31
C ARG A 44 8.53 29.24 22.98
N GLU A 45 7.90 30.41 23.08
CA GLU A 45 7.87 31.54 22.12
C GLU A 45 9.22 31.83 21.42
N ALA A 46 10.33 31.36 21.99
CA ALA A 46 11.66 31.39 21.41
C ALA A 46 11.79 30.54 20.12
N VAL A 47 11.15 29.37 20.05
CA VAL A 47 11.20 28.48 18.87
C VAL A 47 10.47 29.09 17.68
N ARG A 48 9.28 29.67 17.93
CA ARG A 48 8.54 30.40 16.89
C ARG A 48 9.35 31.56 16.33
N ARG A 49 9.96 32.37 17.20
CA ARG A 49 10.80 33.51 16.80
C ARG A 49 12.06 33.08 16.07
N GLU A 50 12.70 31.98 16.46
CA GLU A 50 13.93 31.53 15.80
C GLU A 50 13.66 30.86 14.45
N LEU A 51 12.54 30.14 14.30
CA LEU A 51 12.07 29.64 13.00
C LEU A 51 11.79 30.80 12.04
N LEU A 52 11.10 31.84 12.51
CA LEU A 52 10.83 33.04 11.72
C LEU A 52 12.13 33.77 11.34
N ARG A 53 13.03 34.03 12.29
CA ARG A 53 14.34 34.65 12.02
C ARG A 53 15.22 33.82 11.10
N SER A 54 15.14 32.49 11.19
CA SER A 54 15.88 31.62 10.29
C SER A 54 15.30 31.71 8.89
N ALA A 55 13.98 31.65 8.75
CA ALA A 55 13.29 31.84 7.47
C ALA A 55 13.60 33.23 6.86
N GLU A 56 13.60 34.29 7.65
CA GLU A 56 13.97 35.65 7.23
C GLU A 56 15.43 35.72 6.77
N ARG A 57 16.38 35.15 7.53
CA ARG A 57 17.79 35.10 7.11
C ARG A 57 18.01 34.33 5.81
N TRP A 58 17.26 33.23 5.61
CA TRP A 58 17.28 32.51 4.34
C TRP A 58 16.70 33.38 3.23
N TRP A 59 15.56 34.03 3.47
CA TRP A 59 14.90 34.91 2.51
C TRP A 59 15.80 36.08 2.08
N GLU A 60 16.46 36.76 3.02
CA GLU A 60 17.42 37.84 2.74
C GLU A 60 18.63 37.35 1.93
N ARG A 61 19.15 36.16 2.20
CA ARG A 61 20.27 35.61 1.42
C ARG A 61 19.86 35.22 0.00
N LEU A 62 18.64 34.68 -0.15
CA LEU A 62 18.10 34.30 -1.45
C LEU A 62 17.72 35.53 -2.30
N SER A 63 17.21 36.60 -1.69
CA SER A 63 16.75 37.79 -2.42
C SER A 63 17.89 38.60 -3.04
N VAL A 64 19.10 38.54 -2.47
CA VAL A 64 20.27 39.25 -3.02
C VAL A 64 20.82 38.56 -4.28
N HIS A 65 20.61 37.24 -4.46
CA HIS A 65 21.15 36.47 -5.58
C HIS A 65 20.07 35.56 -6.21
N PRO A 66 19.34 36.01 -7.24
CA PRO A 66 18.23 35.24 -7.83
C PRO A 66 18.66 33.88 -8.39
N ALA A 67 19.90 33.75 -8.88
CA ALA A 67 20.47 32.47 -9.30
C ALA A 67 20.66 31.50 -8.13
N ALA A 68 21.11 31.98 -6.97
CA ALA A 68 21.25 31.15 -5.76
C ALA A 68 19.88 30.71 -5.22
N ALA A 69 18.88 31.59 -5.30
CA ALA A 69 17.51 31.25 -4.95
C ALA A 69 16.92 30.13 -5.83
N LEU A 70 17.15 30.20 -7.15
CA LEU A 70 16.70 29.18 -8.08
C LEU A 70 17.40 27.83 -7.83
N LEU A 71 18.72 27.84 -7.61
CA LEU A 71 19.48 26.63 -7.29
C LEU A 71 19.05 26.01 -5.96
N PHE A 72 18.78 26.83 -4.94
CA PHE A 72 18.27 26.35 -3.65
C PHE A 72 16.89 25.71 -3.81
N LEU A 73 15.95 26.38 -4.50
CA LEU A 73 14.63 25.84 -4.77
C LEU A 73 14.70 24.51 -5.55
N ALA A 74 15.55 24.46 -6.59
CA ALA A 74 15.80 23.24 -7.34
C ALA A 74 16.35 22.12 -6.43
N GLY A 75 17.29 22.44 -5.54
CA GLY A 75 17.84 21.50 -4.56
C GLY A 75 16.79 20.94 -3.60
N VAL A 76 15.91 21.80 -3.06
CA VAL A 76 14.80 21.40 -2.19
C VAL A 76 13.83 20.49 -2.93
N LEU A 77 13.49 20.81 -4.19
CA LEU A 77 12.60 19.99 -5.02
C LEU A 77 13.22 18.62 -5.33
N VAL A 78 14.51 18.56 -5.65
CA VAL A 78 15.23 17.30 -5.87
C VAL A 78 15.26 16.46 -4.59
N ALA A 79 15.54 17.07 -3.44
CA ALA A 79 15.52 16.38 -2.15
C ALA A 79 14.11 15.85 -1.80
N ALA A 80 13.07 16.68 -1.97
CA ALA A 80 11.68 16.28 -1.74
C ALA A 80 11.27 15.12 -2.65
N TYR A 81 11.68 15.15 -3.92
CA TYR A 81 11.44 14.07 -4.87
C TYR A 81 12.16 12.77 -4.47
N ALA A 82 13.43 12.86 -4.07
CA ALA A 82 14.20 11.71 -3.58
C ALA A 82 13.55 11.06 -2.35
N VAL A 83 13.08 11.88 -1.39
CA VAL A 83 12.33 11.38 -0.23
C VAL A 83 11.02 10.73 -0.63
N ALA A 84 10.30 11.29 -1.60
CA ALA A 84 9.06 10.68 -2.08
C ALA A 84 9.30 9.31 -2.77
N LEU A 85 10.41 9.15 -3.50
CA LEU A 85 10.83 7.86 -4.05
C LEU A 85 11.17 6.86 -2.94
N LEU A 86 11.90 7.29 -1.91
CA LEU A 86 12.16 6.46 -0.72
C LEU A 86 10.85 6.02 -0.06
N ALA A 87 9.86 6.91 0.06
CA ALA A 87 8.56 6.59 0.63
C ALA A 87 7.82 5.54 -0.22
N GLN A 88 7.97 5.62 -1.54
CA GLN A 88 7.39 4.66 -2.47
C GLN A 88 8.04 3.27 -2.34
N VAL A 89 9.37 3.21 -2.22
CA VAL A 89 10.11 1.97 -1.95
C VAL A 89 9.71 1.38 -0.58
N CYS A 90 9.62 2.21 0.46
CA CYS A 90 9.09 1.80 1.75
C CYS A 90 7.67 1.26 1.64
N GLY A 91 6.80 1.89 0.83
CA GLY A 91 5.45 1.40 0.57
C GLY A 91 5.42 0.01 -0.10
N ILE A 92 6.33 -0.27 -1.04
CA ILE A 92 6.50 -1.59 -1.64
C ILE A 92 6.93 -2.62 -0.58
N ALA A 93 7.90 -2.26 0.27
CA ALA A 93 8.37 -3.13 1.35
C ALA A 93 7.26 -3.40 2.37
N VAL A 94 6.48 -2.38 2.75
CA VAL A 94 5.31 -2.50 3.63
C VAL A 94 4.27 -3.43 3.01
N ARG A 95 3.96 -3.27 1.73
CA ARG A 95 3.04 -4.17 1.01
C ARG A 95 3.55 -5.61 1.01
N ALA A 96 4.84 -5.81 0.72
CA ALA A 96 5.47 -7.12 0.74
C ALA A 96 5.42 -7.76 2.14
N CYS A 97 5.62 -6.97 3.21
CA CYS A 97 5.45 -7.38 4.59
C CYS A 97 3.99 -7.76 4.91
N TRP A 98 3.03 -6.92 4.49
CA TRP A 98 1.59 -7.17 4.66
C TRP A 98 1.11 -8.42 3.93
N LEU A 99 1.68 -8.76 2.79
CA LEU A 99 1.36 -9.97 2.04
C LEU A 99 2.29 -11.15 2.37
N ALA A 100 3.19 -10.97 3.35
CA ALA A 100 4.16 -11.98 3.78
C ALA A 100 4.98 -12.59 2.63
N ALA A 101 5.42 -11.74 1.70
CA ALA A 101 6.31 -12.13 0.61
C ALA A 101 7.62 -12.74 1.13
N VAL A 102 8.27 -13.56 0.30
CA VAL A 102 9.41 -14.42 0.64
C VAL A 102 10.47 -13.79 1.56
N PRO A 103 11.03 -12.58 1.29
CA PRO A 103 12.09 -12.03 2.16
C PRO A 103 11.59 -11.69 3.57
N PHE A 104 10.30 -11.43 3.74
CA PHE A 104 9.70 -11.08 5.03
C PHE A 104 9.01 -12.28 5.72
N ARG A 105 8.80 -13.39 5.01
CA ARG A 105 8.06 -14.54 5.55
C ARG A 105 8.80 -15.23 6.68
N TRP A 106 10.11 -15.42 6.54
CA TRP A 106 10.96 -16.01 7.57
C TRP A 106 11.02 -15.15 8.82
N PRO A 107 11.39 -13.86 8.81
CA PRO A 107 11.50 -13.07 10.05
C PRO A 107 10.16 -12.86 10.76
N LEU A 108 9.02 -12.98 10.05
CA LEU A 108 7.68 -12.79 10.61
C LEU A 108 7.00 -14.11 11.04
N PHE A 109 7.67 -15.26 10.95
CA PHE A 109 7.07 -16.57 11.26
C PHE A 109 6.51 -16.68 12.69
N TRP A 110 7.18 -16.04 13.65
CA TRP A 110 6.80 -16.03 15.06
C TRP A 110 5.45 -15.32 15.27
N LEU A 111 5.14 -14.29 14.47
CA LEU A 111 3.84 -13.61 14.49
C LEU A 111 2.71 -14.58 14.13
N THR A 112 2.94 -15.50 13.18
CA THR A 112 1.95 -16.54 12.84
C THR A 112 1.63 -17.40 14.06
N ARG A 113 2.64 -17.79 14.85
CA ARG A 113 2.46 -18.57 16.07
C ARG A 113 1.69 -17.80 17.14
N LEU A 114 2.02 -16.52 17.35
CA LEU A 114 1.32 -15.66 18.30
C LEU A 114 -0.15 -15.45 17.88
N ARG A 115 -0.39 -15.15 16.61
CA ARG A 115 -1.74 -14.98 16.07
C ARG A 115 -2.55 -16.26 16.16
N ARG A 116 -1.96 -17.44 15.89
CA ARG A 116 -2.62 -18.74 16.14
C ARG A 116 -3.01 -18.93 17.61
N ARG A 117 -2.19 -18.50 18.57
CA ARG A 117 -2.54 -18.57 20.00
C ARG A 117 -3.71 -17.65 20.33
N VAL A 118 -3.67 -16.39 19.86
CA VAL A 118 -4.76 -15.42 20.07
C VAL A 118 -6.05 -15.90 19.41
N TRP A 119 -5.98 -16.37 18.16
CA TRP A 119 -7.11 -16.92 17.43
C TRP A 119 -7.74 -18.11 18.16
N ARG A 120 -6.92 -19.06 18.65
CA ARG A 120 -7.42 -20.22 19.42
C ARG A 120 -8.17 -19.79 20.68
N ARG A 121 -7.63 -18.82 21.43
CA ARG A 121 -8.33 -18.26 22.61
C ARG A 121 -9.71 -17.69 22.25
N HIS A 122 -9.82 -16.97 21.14
CA HIS A 122 -11.12 -16.44 20.69
C HIS A 122 -12.03 -17.52 20.13
N HIS A 123 -11.48 -18.52 19.44
CA HIS A 123 -12.22 -19.66 18.95
C HIS A 123 -12.79 -20.52 20.10
N ASP A 124 -12.02 -20.73 21.17
CA ASP A 124 -12.49 -21.44 22.37
C ASP A 124 -13.62 -20.67 23.07
N LYS A 125 -13.51 -19.34 23.15
CA LYS A 125 -14.61 -18.49 23.66
C LYS A 125 -15.86 -18.60 22.80
N TRP A 126 -15.71 -18.62 21.48
CA TRP A 126 -16.83 -18.82 20.55
C TRP A 126 -17.49 -20.19 20.72
N ARG A 127 -16.69 -21.27 20.87
CA ARG A 127 -17.21 -22.63 21.11
C ARG A 127 -17.95 -22.78 22.43
N ARG A 128 -17.54 -22.03 23.47
CA ARG A 128 -18.14 -22.08 24.80
C ARG A 128 -19.33 -21.13 24.97
N ALA A 129 -19.54 -20.20 24.04
CA ALA A 129 -20.65 -19.26 24.13
C ALA A 129 -21.98 -19.99 23.89
N THR A 130 -22.83 -19.98 24.90
CA THR A 130 -24.14 -20.64 24.86
C THR A 130 -25.20 -19.75 24.23
N THR A 131 -25.12 -18.43 24.43
CA THR A 131 -26.06 -17.43 23.88
C THR A 131 -25.70 -17.02 22.46
N ASP A 132 -26.70 -16.69 21.65
CA ASP A 132 -26.48 -16.26 20.25
C ASP A 132 -25.72 -14.93 20.16
N GLN A 133 -26.04 -13.97 21.04
CA GLN A 133 -25.28 -12.71 21.12
C GLN A 133 -23.82 -12.96 21.52
N GLY A 134 -23.58 -13.81 22.53
CA GLY A 134 -22.23 -14.17 22.95
C GLY A 134 -21.44 -14.88 21.85
N ARG A 135 -22.10 -15.74 21.05
CA ARG A 135 -21.50 -16.37 19.87
C ARG A 135 -21.19 -15.33 18.79
N ALA A 136 -22.07 -14.39 18.50
CA ALA A 136 -21.84 -13.36 17.49
C ALA A 136 -20.64 -12.47 17.85
N GLU A 137 -20.56 -11.98 19.10
CA GLU A 137 -19.44 -11.17 19.58
C GLU A 137 -18.12 -11.96 19.57
N ALA A 138 -18.14 -13.22 20.02
CA ALA A 138 -16.96 -14.07 20.00
C ALA A 138 -16.51 -14.41 18.57
N ALA A 139 -17.46 -14.60 17.64
CA ALA A 139 -17.19 -14.78 16.22
C ALA A 139 -16.56 -13.52 15.62
N ALA A 140 -17.08 -12.32 15.91
CA ALA A 140 -16.51 -11.06 15.46
C ALA A 140 -15.06 -10.87 15.94
N ARG A 141 -14.79 -11.14 17.23
CA ARG A 141 -13.43 -11.09 17.80
C ARG A 141 -12.48 -12.12 17.18
N ARG A 142 -12.95 -13.34 16.93
CA ARG A 142 -12.19 -14.38 16.23
C ARG A 142 -11.87 -13.94 14.79
N ASN A 143 -12.88 -13.48 14.05
CA ASN A 143 -12.77 -13.07 12.65
C ASN A 143 -11.91 -11.80 12.47
N ALA A 144 -11.85 -10.92 13.47
CA ALA A 144 -10.90 -9.80 13.50
C ALA A 144 -9.43 -10.27 13.48
N VAL A 145 -9.14 -11.45 14.05
CA VAL A 145 -7.82 -12.08 13.99
C VAL A 145 -7.61 -12.81 12.67
N SER A 146 -8.56 -13.65 12.25
CA SER A 146 -8.60 -14.33 10.94
C SER A 146 -9.90 -15.12 10.81
N LEU A 147 -10.40 -15.30 9.58
CA LEU A 147 -11.59 -16.13 9.30
C LEU A 147 -11.32 -17.62 9.52
N ALA A 148 -10.13 -18.08 9.16
CA ALA A 148 -9.63 -19.44 9.35
C ALA A 148 -8.42 -19.44 10.32
N PRO A 149 -7.97 -20.59 10.85
CA PRO A 149 -6.74 -20.65 11.64
C PRO A 149 -5.58 -19.93 10.92
N PRO A 150 -4.93 -18.91 11.52
CA PRO A 150 -3.92 -18.10 10.85
C PRO A 150 -2.81 -18.95 10.25
N ALA A 151 -2.56 -18.84 8.94
CA ALA A 151 -1.50 -19.55 8.24
C ALA A 151 -0.31 -18.64 7.91
N CYS A 152 -0.56 -17.33 7.88
CA CYS A 152 0.39 -16.30 7.52
C CYS A 152 0.65 -15.34 8.70
N PRO A 153 1.75 -14.56 8.64
CA PRO A 153 2.11 -13.60 9.68
C PRO A 153 1.11 -12.46 9.88
N THR A 154 0.42 -12.04 8.82
CA THR A 154 -0.46 -10.87 8.80
C THR A 154 -1.90 -11.24 8.41
N TRP A 155 -2.88 -10.45 8.87
CA TRP A 155 -4.29 -10.67 8.52
C TRP A 155 -4.55 -10.50 7.01
N MET A 156 -3.86 -9.55 6.36
CA MET A 156 -4.02 -9.31 4.93
C MET A 156 -3.53 -10.51 4.10
N ALA A 157 -2.37 -11.09 4.46
CA ALA A 157 -1.88 -12.30 3.82
C ALA A 157 -2.82 -13.50 4.07
N ASP A 158 -3.31 -13.68 5.29
CA ASP A 158 -4.32 -14.72 5.58
C ASP A 158 -5.59 -14.53 4.75
N ARG A 159 -6.07 -13.29 4.59
CA ARG A 159 -7.30 -13.01 3.83
C ARG A 159 -7.13 -13.36 2.35
N MET A 160 -5.98 -13.02 1.76
CA MET A 160 -5.65 -13.37 0.36
C MET A 160 -5.43 -14.87 0.19
N ALA A 161 -4.78 -15.53 1.16
CA ALA A 161 -4.61 -16.98 1.15
C ALA A 161 -5.95 -17.72 1.30
N ALA A 162 -6.86 -17.20 2.13
CA ALA A 162 -8.21 -17.74 2.29
C ALA A 162 -9.03 -17.61 1.00
N LEU A 163 -8.94 -16.48 0.30
CA LEU A 163 -9.51 -16.31 -1.05
C LEU A 163 -8.99 -17.39 -1.99
N ALA A 164 -7.66 -17.56 -2.09
CA ALA A 164 -7.06 -18.53 -2.99
C ALA A 164 -7.49 -19.98 -2.66
N THR A 165 -7.56 -20.30 -1.37
CA THR A 165 -8.02 -21.61 -0.88
C THR A 165 -9.49 -21.83 -1.19
N ARG A 166 -10.35 -20.82 -0.99
CA ARG A 166 -11.79 -20.89 -1.31
C ARG A 166 -11.99 -21.12 -2.80
N VAL A 167 -11.37 -20.31 -3.66
CA VAL A 167 -11.52 -20.42 -5.11
C VAL A 167 -11.06 -21.79 -5.60
N ARG A 168 -9.90 -22.26 -5.10
CA ARG A 168 -9.42 -23.60 -5.43
C ARG A 168 -10.37 -24.71 -4.95
N GLY A 169 -10.93 -24.57 -3.74
CA GLY A 169 -11.87 -25.54 -3.19
C GLY A 169 -13.22 -25.56 -3.88
N ALA A 170 -13.74 -24.41 -4.30
CA ALA A 170 -15.05 -24.27 -4.93
C ALA A 170 -15.03 -24.55 -6.44
N TYR A 171 -13.98 -24.10 -7.15
CA TYR A 171 -13.91 -24.13 -8.62
C TYR A 171 -12.78 -25.01 -9.16
N GLY A 172 -11.89 -25.53 -8.33
CA GLY A 172 -10.68 -26.23 -8.78
C GLY A 172 -9.65 -25.32 -9.47
N LEU A 173 -9.89 -24.01 -9.51
CA LEU A 173 -9.05 -23.04 -10.22
C LEU A 173 -7.95 -22.47 -9.31
N ASP A 174 -6.76 -22.31 -9.90
CA ASP A 174 -5.69 -21.57 -9.25
C ASP A 174 -5.82 -20.07 -9.57
N VAL A 175 -5.96 -19.24 -8.53
CA VAL A 175 -6.17 -17.80 -8.71
C VAL A 175 -5.04 -17.12 -9.46
N SER A 176 -3.78 -17.51 -9.24
CA SER A 176 -2.63 -16.86 -9.89
C SER A 176 -2.59 -17.10 -11.39
N PHE A 177 -3.04 -18.27 -11.85
CA PHE A 177 -3.05 -18.62 -13.27
C PHE A 177 -4.36 -18.28 -13.98
N SER A 178 -5.50 -18.43 -13.30
CA SER A 178 -6.83 -18.21 -13.92
C SER A 178 -7.24 -16.73 -13.93
N TRP A 179 -6.70 -15.89 -13.03
CA TRP A 179 -7.11 -14.49 -12.91
C TRP A 179 -6.93 -13.65 -14.19
N PRO A 180 -5.79 -13.69 -14.92
CA PRO A 180 -5.65 -12.91 -16.15
C PRO A 180 -6.68 -13.26 -17.22
N ALA A 181 -7.00 -14.56 -17.36
CA ALA A 181 -8.02 -15.02 -18.30
C ALA A 181 -9.43 -14.60 -17.83
N LEU A 182 -9.73 -14.77 -16.55
CA LEU A 182 -11.01 -14.38 -15.96
C LEU A 182 -11.27 -12.87 -16.12
N ARG A 183 -10.22 -12.04 -16.01
CA ARG A 183 -10.30 -10.59 -16.24
C ARG A 183 -10.79 -10.19 -17.62
N THR A 184 -10.60 -11.03 -18.63
CA THR A 184 -11.11 -10.75 -19.99
C THR A 184 -12.62 -11.00 -20.14
N LEU A 185 -13.21 -11.78 -19.22
CA LEU A 185 -14.64 -12.12 -19.22
C LEU A 185 -15.44 -11.24 -18.23
N LEU A 186 -14.74 -10.48 -17.38
CA LEU A 186 -15.32 -9.65 -16.34
C LEU A 186 -16.09 -8.45 -16.94
N PRO A 187 -17.31 -8.14 -16.45
CA PRO A 187 -17.99 -6.90 -16.78
C PRO A 187 -17.14 -5.67 -16.45
N LEU A 188 -17.24 -4.62 -17.26
CA LEU A 188 -16.44 -3.40 -17.11
C LEU A 188 -16.55 -2.78 -15.71
N ASP A 189 -17.76 -2.77 -15.14
CA ASP A 189 -18.01 -2.23 -13.79
C ASP A 189 -17.26 -3.00 -12.70
N LEU A 190 -17.23 -4.34 -12.80
CA LEU A 190 -16.57 -5.19 -11.82
C LEU A 190 -15.04 -5.12 -11.98
N CYS A 191 -14.54 -5.04 -13.21
CA CYS A 191 -13.14 -4.72 -13.49
C CYS A 191 -12.73 -3.39 -12.84
N GLY A 192 -13.52 -2.33 -13.03
CA GLY A 192 -13.28 -1.02 -12.43
C GLY A 192 -13.29 -1.05 -10.90
N ALA A 193 -14.22 -1.80 -10.30
CA ALA A 193 -14.28 -1.97 -8.84
C ALA A 193 -13.03 -2.68 -8.29
N VAL A 194 -12.55 -3.72 -8.97
CA VAL A 194 -11.32 -4.43 -8.59
C VAL A 194 -10.09 -3.51 -8.71
N ASP A 195 -9.96 -2.78 -9.82
CA ASP A 195 -8.86 -1.83 -10.03
C ASP A 195 -8.88 -0.72 -8.97
N ALA A 196 -10.06 -0.20 -8.61
CA ALA A 196 -10.21 0.78 -7.55
C ALA A 196 -9.78 0.23 -6.17
N ALA A 197 -10.15 -1.03 -5.87
CA ALA A 197 -9.74 -1.70 -4.62
C ALA A 197 -8.24 -1.98 -4.58
N GLN A 198 -7.63 -2.39 -5.70
CA GLN A 198 -6.18 -2.54 -5.82
C GLN A 198 -5.46 -1.20 -5.59
N ALA A 199 -5.90 -0.13 -6.26
CA ALA A 199 -5.34 1.20 -6.10
C ALA A 199 -5.52 1.75 -4.67
N ALA A 200 -6.63 1.46 -3.99
CA ALA A 200 -6.84 1.80 -2.59
C ALA A 200 -5.85 1.07 -1.66
N PHE A 201 -5.61 -0.21 -1.92
CA PHE A 201 -4.63 -1.00 -1.18
C PHE A 201 -3.20 -0.47 -1.36
N GLU A 202 -2.81 -0.13 -2.59
CA GLU A 202 -1.50 0.45 -2.89
C GLU A 202 -1.30 1.83 -2.26
N ARG A 203 -2.32 2.70 -2.31
CA ARG A 203 -2.30 3.99 -1.63
C ARG A 203 -2.13 3.83 -0.12
N SER A 204 -2.82 2.85 0.47
CA SER A 204 -2.71 2.54 1.91
C SER A 204 -1.30 2.08 2.28
N ALA A 205 -0.68 1.23 1.46
CA ALA A 205 0.69 0.79 1.66
C ALA A 205 1.69 1.95 1.54
N ARG A 206 1.47 2.86 0.58
CA ARG A 206 2.29 4.07 0.42
C ARG A 206 2.18 5.01 1.63
N LEU A 207 0.98 5.21 2.17
CA LEU A 207 0.77 6.00 3.39
C LEU A 207 1.51 5.39 4.58
N ALA A 208 1.45 4.06 4.74
CA ALA A 208 2.24 3.37 5.76
C ALA A 208 3.76 3.46 5.49
N GLY A 209 4.18 3.50 4.22
CA GLY A 209 5.58 3.76 3.82
C GLY A 209 6.08 5.12 4.29
N TRP A 210 5.27 6.17 4.15
CA TRP A 210 5.55 7.48 4.77
C TRP A 210 5.64 7.37 6.29
N GLY A 211 4.74 6.61 6.91
CA GLY A 211 4.80 6.31 8.34
C GLY A 211 6.14 5.74 8.79
N VAL A 212 6.70 4.79 8.04
CA VAL A 212 8.02 4.20 8.32
C VAL A 212 9.14 5.24 8.22
N LEU A 213 9.12 6.11 7.19
CA LEU A 213 10.12 7.18 7.06
C LEU A 213 10.06 8.18 8.21
N TYR A 214 8.86 8.64 8.57
CA TYR A 214 8.64 9.55 9.68
C TYR A 214 9.07 8.92 11.02
N LEU A 215 8.73 7.66 11.27
CA LEU A 215 9.15 6.92 12.46
C LEU A 215 10.67 6.73 12.50
N GLY A 216 11.29 6.28 11.41
CA GLY A 216 12.73 6.06 11.35
C GLY A 216 13.51 7.35 11.60
N THR A 217 13.08 8.44 10.97
CA THR A 217 13.71 9.76 11.13
C THR A 217 13.45 10.35 12.50
N GLY A 218 12.22 10.26 13.00
CA GLY A 218 11.84 10.72 14.33
C GLY A 218 12.61 9.98 15.42
N CYS A 219 12.69 8.64 15.34
CA CYS A 219 13.45 7.82 16.28
C CYS A 219 14.95 8.14 16.23
N TRP A 220 15.52 8.30 15.03
CA TRP A 220 16.93 8.68 14.88
C TRP A 220 17.22 10.03 15.52
N LEU A 221 16.34 11.02 15.33
CA LEU A 221 16.47 12.33 15.97
C LEU A 221 16.34 12.24 17.50
N THR A 222 15.41 11.41 18.02
CA THR A 222 15.28 11.23 19.48
C THR A 222 16.50 10.57 20.12
N VAL A 223 17.20 9.70 19.39
CA VAL A 223 18.46 9.09 19.87
C VAL A 223 19.61 10.09 19.82
N ALA A 224 19.55 11.07 18.93
CA ALA A 224 20.53 12.15 18.83
C ALA A 224 20.25 13.33 19.79
N ASP A 225 19.52 13.09 20.89
CA ASP A 225 19.06 14.08 21.88
C ASP A 225 18.24 15.25 21.31
N ARG A 226 17.73 15.12 20.08
CA ARG A 226 16.83 16.09 19.45
C ARG A 226 15.38 15.71 19.69
N HIS A 227 14.52 16.70 19.72
CA HIS A 227 13.09 16.55 19.91
C HIS A 227 12.38 16.00 18.65
N GLY A 228 12.60 14.72 18.34
CA GLY A 228 12.01 14.03 17.19
C GLY A 228 10.55 13.57 17.39
N TRP A 229 9.95 13.81 18.56
CA TRP A 229 8.62 13.28 18.91
C TRP A 229 7.48 13.66 17.95
N PRO A 230 7.42 14.86 17.33
CA PRO A 230 6.33 15.18 16.40
C PRO A 230 6.38 14.28 15.15
N LEU A 231 7.59 13.98 14.65
CA LEU A 231 7.78 13.07 13.52
C LEU A 231 7.39 11.64 13.91
N VAL A 232 7.71 11.21 15.13
CA VAL A 232 7.29 9.89 15.63
C VAL A 232 5.76 9.80 15.68
N LEU A 233 5.07 10.82 16.20
CA LEU A 233 3.60 10.82 16.25
C LEU A 233 2.96 10.85 14.86
N LEU A 234 3.44 11.70 13.95
CA LEU A 234 2.97 11.76 12.57
C LEU A 234 3.21 10.42 11.85
N GLY A 235 4.38 9.81 12.09
CA GLY A 235 4.73 8.51 11.55
C GLY A 235 3.84 7.39 12.07
N ALA A 236 3.60 7.36 13.38
CA ALA A 236 2.71 6.39 14.03
C ALA A 236 1.27 6.54 13.51
N ALA A 237 0.74 7.76 13.45
CA ALA A 237 -0.60 8.03 12.90
C ALA A 237 -0.70 7.56 11.44
N SER A 238 0.25 7.94 10.58
CA SER A 238 0.27 7.53 9.18
C SER A 238 0.37 6.01 9.00
N ALA A 239 1.20 5.34 9.81
CA ALA A 239 1.35 3.89 9.79
C ALA A 239 0.07 3.17 10.24
N VAL A 240 -0.56 3.63 11.33
CA VAL A 240 -1.82 3.05 11.85
C VAL A 240 -2.97 3.27 10.87
N THR A 241 -3.11 4.49 10.34
CA THR A 241 -4.13 4.81 9.34
C THR A 241 -3.92 3.99 8.06
N GLY A 242 -2.68 3.95 7.53
CA GLY A 242 -2.34 3.14 6.37
C GLY A 242 -2.62 1.65 6.60
N TRP A 243 -2.31 1.12 7.79
CA TRP A 243 -2.62 -0.26 8.15
C TRP A 243 -4.13 -0.53 8.23
N ALA A 244 -4.90 0.35 8.86
CA ALA A 244 -6.35 0.21 8.99
C ALA A 244 -7.05 0.23 7.62
N TYR A 245 -6.73 1.22 6.78
CA TYR A 245 -7.24 1.31 5.41
C TYR A 245 -6.73 0.15 4.54
N GLY A 246 -5.49 -0.28 4.72
CA GLY A 246 -4.93 -1.45 4.03
C GLY A 246 -5.71 -2.72 4.35
N ARG A 247 -6.14 -2.91 5.60
CA ARG A 247 -6.94 -4.07 6.00
C ARG A 247 -8.33 -4.03 5.37
N ALA A 248 -8.99 -2.88 5.41
CA ALA A 248 -10.28 -2.70 4.78
C ALA A 248 -10.21 -2.95 3.26
N SER A 249 -9.23 -2.36 2.59
CA SER A 249 -9.02 -2.50 1.14
C SER A 249 -8.67 -3.93 0.74
N ALA A 250 -7.84 -4.64 1.52
CA ALA A 250 -7.53 -6.05 1.27
C ALA A 250 -8.77 -6.94 1.43
N GLY A 251 -9.64 -6.66 2.41
CA GLY A 251 -10.91 -7.36 2.59
C GLY A 251 -11.86 -7.14 1.40
N ALA A 252 -12.02 -5.89 0.97
CA ALA A 252 -12.86 -5.52 -0.17
C ALA A 252 -12.34 -6.14 -1.48
N LEU A 253 -11.03 -6.04 -1.73
CA LEU A 253 -10.40 -6.65 -2.90
C LEU A 253 -10.63 -8.17 -2.92
N ALA A 254 -10.42 -8.85 -1.79
CA ALA A 254 -10.66 -10.29 -1.72
C ALA A 254 -12.11 -10.66 -1.99
N ALA A 255 -13.07 -9.91 -1.45
CA ALA A 255 -14.49 -10.13 -1.71
C ALA A 255 -14.85 -9.89 -3.19
N LEU A 256 -14.35 -8.82 -3.81
CA LEU A 256 -14.61 -8.54 -5.23
C LEU A 256 -14.03 -9.62 -6.14
N VAL A 257 -12.84 -10.13 -5.83
CA VAL A 257 -12.25 -11.26 -6.57
C VAL A 257 -13.08 -12.52 -6.36
N GLU A 258 -13.53 -12.83 -5.13
CA GLU A 258 -14.45 -13.95 -4.87
C GLU A 258 -15.72 -13.83 -5.72
N THR A 259 -16.40 -12.68 -5.69
CA THR A 259 -17.59 -12.42 -6.50
C THR A 259 -17.31 -12.55 -8.00
N SER A 260 -16.12 -12.16 -8.46
CA SER A 260 -15.72 -12.29 -9.86
C SER A 260 -15.70 -13.77 -10.30
N TYR A 261 -15.12 -14.65 -9.47
CA TYR A 261 -15.18 -16.10 -9.72
C TYR A 261 -16.60 -16.63 -9.63
N ASP A 262 -17.36 -16.22 -8.61
CA ASP A 262 -18.74 -16.69 -8.41
C ASP A 262 -19.65 -16.37 -9.61
N LEU A 263 -19.39 -15.28 -10.34
CA LEU A 263 -20.19 -14.87 -11.50
C LEU A 263 -19.68 -15.42 -12.84
N THR A 264 -18.37 -15.65 -13.00
CA THR A 264 -17.76 -15.91 -14.32
C THR A 264 -16.95 -17.20 -14.42
N ALA A 265 -16.81 -17.98 -13.33
CA ALA A 265 -16.04 -19.22 -13.35
C ALA A 265 -16.57 -20.23 -14.37
N ASP A 266 -17.90 -20.41 -14.45
CA ASP A 266 -18.52 -21.35 -15.39
C ASP A 266 -18.24 -20.97 -16.85
N GLN A 267 -18.29 -19.67 -17.16
CA GLN A 267 -17.98 -19.15 -18.50
C GLN A 267 -16.50 -19.36 -18.85
N LEU A 268 -15.61 -19.14 -17.88
CA LEU A 268 -14.18 -19.39 -18.08
C LEU A 268 -13.90 -20.87 -18.33
N VAL A 269 -14.50 -21.77 -17.55
CA VAL A 269 -14.33 -23.22 -17.72
C VAL A 269 -14.88 -23.65 -19.08
N ALA A 270 -16.05 -23.19 -19.48
CA ALA A 270 -16.62 -23.47 -20.80
C ALA A 270 -15.70 -22.99 -21.94
N ALA A 271 -15.14 -21.79 -21.84
CA ALA A 271 -14.22 -21.24 -22.82
C ALA A 271 -12.87 -21.98 -22.89
N LEU A 272 -12.40 -22.54 -21.77
CA LEU A 272 -11.13 -23.27 -21.72
C LEU A 272 -11.27 -24.74 -22.14
N VAL A 273 -12.34 -25.41 -21.75
CA VAL A 273 -12.62 -26.80 -22.12
C VAL A 273 -13.02 -26.91 -23.60
N GLY A 274 -13.69 -25.89 -24.14
CA GLY A 274 -14.02 -25.81 -25.56
C GLY A 274 -12.84 -25.45 -26.48
N ARG A 275 -11.60 -25.40 -25.97
CA ARG A 275 -10.45 -25.07 -26.81
C ARG A 275 -10.22 -26.17 -27.85
N PRO A 276 -10.06 -25.81 -29.14
CA PRO A 276 -9.74 -26.78 -30.16
C PRO A 276 -8.41 -27.47 -29.83
N ALA A 277 -8.33 -28.77 -30.10
CA ALA A 277 -7.10 -29.53 -29.95
C ALA A 277 -6.01 -28.93 -30.87
N PRO A 278 -4.71 -29.06 -30.54
CA PRO A 278 -3.62 -28.50 -31.35
C PRO A 278 -3.73 -28.84 -32.84
N ALA A 279 -4.11 -30.09 -33.16
CA ALA A 279 -4.35 -30.55 -34.53
C ALA A 279 -5.47 -29.78 -35.26
N GLN A 280 -6.53 -29.38 -34.56
CA GLN A 280 -7.61 -28.58 -35.15
C GLN A 280 -7.16 -27.13 -35.41
N GLY A 281 -6.27 -26.59 -34.58
CA GLY A 281 -5.65 -25.28 -34.78
C GLY A 281 -4.69 -25.25 -35.97
N GLU A 282 -3.95 -26.34 -36.20
CA GLU A 282 -3.07 -26.49 -37.37
C GLU A 282 -3.88 -26.52 -38.67
N ILE A 283 -4.95 -27.33 -38.74
CA ILE A 283 -5.84 -27.40 -39.91
C ILE A 283 -6.49 -26.04 -40.20
N ALA A 284 -6.98 -25.35 -39.17
CA ALA A 284 -7.54 -24.00 -39.32
C ALA A 284 -6.49 -22.98 -39.81
N SER A 285 -5.24 -23.09 -39.33
CA SER A 285 -4.13 -22.21 -39.74
C SER A 285 -3.71 -22.43 -41.19
N GLU A 286 -3.67 -23.69 -41.65
CA GLU A 286 -3.44 -24.02 -43.07
C GLU A 286 -4.57 -23.52 -43.96
N THR A 287 -5.83 -23.70 -43.53
CA THR A 287 -7.02 -23.21 -44.26
C THR A 287 -7.02 -21.69 -44.39
N LEU A 288 -6.65 -20.96 -43.32
CA LEU A 288 -6.56 -19.51 -43.32
C LEU A 288 -5.38 -18.95 -44.12
N ARG A 289 -4.32 -19.74 -44.32
CA ARG A 289 -3.17 -19.37 -45.14
C ARG A 289 -3.48 -19.27 -46.63
N LYS A 290 -4.69 -19.66 -47.07
CA LYS A 290 -5.10 -19.70 -48.49
C LYS A 290 -4.05 -20.41 -49.37
N GLY A 291 -3.39 -21.42 -48.82
CA GLY A 291 -2.42 -22.24 -49.55
C GLY A 291 -3.11 -23.43 -50.20
N ALA A 292 -3.85 -23.15 -51.27
CA ALA A 292 -4.17 -24.11 -52.32
C ALA A 292 -3.73 -23.48 -53.65
#